data_AF-A0A2K2UDE4-F1
#
_entry.id   AF-A0A2K2UDE4-F1
#
_cell.length_a   1.000
_cell.length_b   1.000
_cell.length_c   1.000
_cell.angle_alpha   90.00
_cell.angle_beta   90.00
_cell.angle_gamma   90.00
#
_symmetry.space_group_name_H-M   'P 1'
#
loop_
_entity.id
_entity.type
_entity.pdbx_description
1 polymer ?
#
loop_
_entity_poly.entity_id
_entity_poly.type
_entity_poly.pdbx_seq_one_letter_code
_entity_poly.pdbx_strand_id
1 'polypeptide(L)'
;MKKSLITAALVMTMAAGLGAVAGCSSEPAKADVNASIPEGAAPLMPATHDGRFDSLGANGCYGCHGANDQANPMLNGSVALPEDHYADGGSNSKELEPTRTQCITCHVQG
;
A
#
# COMPACT_ATOMS: atom_id res chain seq x y z
N MET A 1 -20.95 62.11 -27.71
CA MET A 1 -19.78 62.98 -27.40
C MET A 1 -19.18 62.38 -26.12
N LYS A 2 -17.95 61.91 -25.97
CA LYS A 2 -16.59 62.28 -26.44
C LYS A 2 -15.68 61.10 -25.98
N LYS A 3 -15.22 60.21 -26.87
CA LYS A 3 -13.83 60.08 -27.40
C LYS A 3 -12.69 60.18 -26.36
N SER A 4 -11.90 59.10 -26.27
CA SER A 4 -10.41 59.00 -26.34
C SER A 4 -9.99 57.68 -25.64
N LEU A 5 -9.65 56.57 -26.33
CA LEU A 5 -8.42 56.21 -27.07
C LEU A 5 -7.11 56.33 -26.27
N ILE A 6 -6.25 55.33 -26.50
CA ILE A 6 -4.78 55.23 -26.29
C ILE A 6 -4.38 54.61 -24.92
N THR A 7 -3.40 53.72 -24.74
CA THR A 7 -2.60 52.77 -25.54
C THR A 7 -1.78 51.95 -24.51
N ALA A 8 -1.37 50.76 -24.89
CA ALA A 8 -0.49 49.84 -24.19
C ALA A 8 0.73 50.44 -23.45
N ALA A 9 1.07 49.86 -22.30
CA ALA A 9 2.44 49.83 -21.79
C ALA A 9 2.70 48.49 -21.07
N LEU A 10 3.46 47.65 -21.76
CA LEU A 10 4.12 46.46 -21.29
C LEU A 10 5.11 46.84 -20.15
N VAL A 11 4.95 46.29 -18.95
CA VAL A 11 6.04 46.20 -17.97
C VAL A 11 6.01 44.82 -17.33
N MET A 12 6.82 43.93 -17.91
CA MET A 12 7.33 42.73 -17.26
C MET A 12 8.12 43.17 -16.02
N THR A 13 7.64 42.80 -14.83
CA THR A 13 8.48 42.71 -13.63
C THR A 13 8.21 41.38 -12.95
N MET A 14 9.07 40.42 -13.28
CA MET A 14 9.37 39.25 -12.46
C MET A 14 9.87 39.74 -11.10
N ALA A 15 9.04 39.59 -10.06
CA ALA A 15 9.48 39.66 -8.68
C ALA A 15 9.09 38.35 -8.00
N ALA A 16 10.13 37.58 -7.67
CA ALA A 16 10.06 36.31 -6.97
C ALA A 16 9.32 36.48 -5.63
N GLY A 17 8.07 36.05 -5.59
CA GLY A 17 7.32 35.83 -4.37
C GLY A 17 7.57 34.41 -3.86
N LEU A 18 8.67 34.22 -3.13
CA LEU A 18 8.86 33.08 -2.22
C LEU A 18 7.80 33.16 -1.12
N GLY A 19 6.60 32.66 -1.41
CA GLY A 19 5.48 32.59 -0.49
C GLY A 19 5.28 31.16 0.00
N ALA A 20 5.84 30.90 1.19
CA ALA A 20 5.48 29.86 2.16
C ALA A 20 4.55 28.73 1.65
N VAL A 21 5.14 27.60 1.26
CA VAL A 21 4.42 26.32 1.33
C VAL A 21 4.22 25.98 2.81
N ALA A 22 2.99 26.13 3.27
CA ALA A 22 2.56 25.64 4.57
C ALA A 22 2.87 24.13 4.65
N GLY A 23 3.52 23.73 5.74
CA GLY A 23 3.96 22.37 5.96
C GLY A 23 2.80 21.37 5.94
N CYS A 24 2.80 20.50 4.93
CA CYS A 24 2.56 19.09 5.21
C CYS A 24 3.87 18.57 5.76
N SER A 25 3.91 18.27 7.06
CA SER A 25 4.96 17.44 7.62
C SER A 25 4.95 16.13 6.86
N SER A 26 5.80 16.02 5.84
CA SER A 26 6.19 14.73 5.30
C SER A 26 6.97 14.07 6.43
N GLU A 27 6.28 13.29 7.26
CA GLU A 27 6.95 12.24 8.01
C GLU A 27 7.87 11.53 7.01
N PRO A 28 9.16 11.32 7.33
CA PRO A 28 10.03 10.60 6.43
C PRO A 28 9.34 9.28 6.11
N ALA A 29 9.14 9.01 4.82
CA ALA A 29 8.55 7.77 4.36
C ALA A 29 9.27 6.63 5.09
N LYS A 30 8.52 5.86 5.89
CA LYS A 30 9.11 4.73 6.62
C LYS A 30 9.85 3.87 5.61
N ALA A 31 11.07 3.49 5.96
CA ALA A 31 11.86 2.59 5.14
C ALA A 31 11.02 1.34 4.83
N ASP A 32 10.93 0.99 3.54
CA ASP A 32 10.28 -0.23 3.12
C ASP A 32 11.15 -1.41 3.54
N VAL A 33 10.71 -2.12 4.59
CA VAL A 33 11.41 -3.30 5.13
C VAL A 33 11.52 -4.44 4.12
N ASN A 34 10.74 -4.39 3.03
CA ASN A 34 10.76 -5.39 1.97
C ASN A 34 11.63 -5.01 0.77
N ALA A 35 12.28 -3.83 0.76
CA ALA A 35 13.03 -3.32 -0.39
C ALA A 35 14.21 -4.22 -0.85
N SER A 36 14.74 -5.07 0.05
CA SER A 36 15.86 -5.97 -0.24
C SER A 36 15.44 -7.43 -0.39
N ILE A 37 14.15 -7.74 -0.34
CA ILE A 37 13.64 -9.10 -0.47
C ILE A 37 13.64 -9.49 -1.96
N PRO A 38 14.29 -10.62 -2.34
CA PRO A 38 14.29 -11.07 -3.73
C PRO A 38 12.87 -11.33 -4.26
N GLU A 39 12.68 -11.15 -5.57
CA GLU A 39 11.43 -11.53 -6.22
C GLU A 39 11.12 -13.02 -5.97
N GLY A 40 9.86 -13.30 -5.62
CA GLY A 40 9.40 -14.65 -5.28
C GLY A 40 9.73 -15.12 -3.86
N ALA A 41 10.57 -14.40 -3.11
CA ALA A 41 10.73 -14.66 -1.68
C ALA A 41 9.53 -14.12 -0.90
N ALA A 42 9.21 -14.76 0.22
CA ALA A 42 8.12 -14.31 1.08
C ALA A 42 8.47 -12.94 1.68
N PRO A 43 7.62 -11.90 1.54
CA PRO A 43 7.83 -10.63 2.20
C PRO A 43 7.77 -10.76 3.72
N LEU A 44 8.54 -9.90 4.39
CA LEU A 44 8.51 -9.70 5.83
C LEU A 44 7.17 -9.08 6.26
N MET A 45 6.68 -9.55 7.41
CA MET A 45 5.50 -8.97 8.04
C MET A 45 5.85 -7.59 8.64
N PRO A 46 4.95 -6.59 8.53
CA PRO A 46 5.15 -5.31 9.20
C PRO A 46 5.21 -5.47 10.73
N ALA A 47 5.89 -4.56 11.44
CA ALA A 47 5.95 -4.56 12.91
C ALA A 47 4.57 -4.59 13.61
N THR A 48 3.51 -4.14 12.94
CA THR A 48 2.14 -4.17 13.46
C THR A 48 1.50 -5.57 13.47
N HIS A 49 2.21 -6.58 12.95
CA HIS A 49 1.76 -7.97 12.87
C HIS A 49 2.39 -8.88 13.93
N ASP A 50 3.27 -8.35 14.78
CA ASP A 50 3.90 -9.11 15.86
C ASP A 50 2.85 -9.81 16.74
N GLY A 51 3.06 -11.11 16.99
CA GLY A 51 2.14 -11.98 17.76
C GLY A 51 0.77 -12.25 17.14
N ARG A 52 0.43 -11.71 15.96
CA ARG A 52 -0.91 -11.89 15.36
C ARG A 52 -1.19 -13.32 14.94
N PHE A 53 -0.19 -14.02 14.40
CA PHE A 53 -0.38 -15.42 13.99
C PHE A 53 -0.71 -16.31 15.19
N ASP A 54 0.00 -16.14 16.31
CA ASP A 54 -0.28 -16.92 17.53
C ASP A 54 -1.68 -16.64 18.09
N SER A 55 -2.16 -15.40 17.92
CA SER A 55 -3.46 -14.96 18.42
C SER A 55 -4.64 -15.36 17.52
N LEU A 56 -4.46 -15.32 16.19
CA LEU A 56 -5.55 -15.45 15.22
C LEU A 56 -5.45 -16.68 14.32
N GLY A 57 -4.28 -17.32 14.27
CA GLY A 57 -3.94 -18.41 13.35
C GLY A 57 -4.03 -18.01 11.87
N ALA A 58 -3.97 -19.02 11.01
CA ALA A 58 -4.04 -18.86 9.56
C ALA A 58 -5.32 -18.12 9.11
N ASN A 59 -6.46 -18.45 9.72
CA ASN A 59 -7.75 -17.86 9.37
C ASN A 59 -7.82 -16.35 9.68
N GLY A 60 -7.09 -15.89 10.69
CA GLY A 60 -6.97 -14.46 10.97
C GLY A 60 -6.22 -13.70 9.89
N CYS A 61 -5.08 -14.26 9.45
CA CYS A 61 -4.32 -13.72 8.33
C CYS A 61 -5.16 -13.74 7.04
N TYR A 62 -5.84 -14.86 6.78
CA TYR A 62 -6.75 -15.02 5.65
C TYR A 62 -7.88 -13.98 5.66
N GLY A 63 -8.46 -13.69 6.83
CA GLY A 63 -9.57 -12.73 6.96
C GLY A 63 -9.24 -11.31 6.47
N CYS A 64 -7.95 -10.97 6.34
CA CYS A 64 -7.51 -9.71 5.74
C CYS A 64 -6.93 -9.90 4.33
N HIS A 65 -6.08 -10.90 4.14
CA HIS A 65 -5.27 -11.08 2.93
C HIS A 65 -5.88 -12.00 1.86
N GLY A 66 -6.80 -12.88 2.26
CA GLY A 66 -7.45 -13.86 1.41
C GLY A 66 -8.54 -13.26 0.53
N ALA A 67 -9.19 -14.12 -0.24
CA ALA A 67 -10.31 -13.78 -1.11
C ALA A 67 -11.66 -14.25 -0.53
N ASN A 68 -12.73 -13.55 -0.84
CA ASN A 68 -14.09 -14.02 -0.60
C ASN A 68 -15.00 -13.68 -1.80
N ASP A 69 -16.31 -13.82 -1.64
CA ASP A 69 -17.28 -13.47 -2.70
C ASP A 69 -17.33 -11.98 -3.01
N GLN A 70 -16.82 -11.13 -2.11
CA GLN A 70 -16.97 -9.68 -2.16
C GLN A 70 -15.70 -8.97 -2.63
N ALA A 71 -14.52 -9.50 -2.29
CA ALA A 71 -13.24 -8.84 -2.53
C ALA A 71 -12.05 -9.81 -2.52
N ASN A 72 -10.99 -9.39 -3.19
CA ASN A 72 -9.65 -9.97 -3.08
C ASN A 72 -8.63 -8.81 -3.13
N PRO A 73 -7.93 -8.48 -2.02
CA PRO A 73 -8.03 -9.09 -0.69
C PRO A 73 -9.31 -8.68 0.06
N MET A 74 -9.66 -9.41 1.12
CA MET A 74 -10.84 -9.16 1.95
C MET A 74 -10.81 -7.79 2.66
N LEU A 75 -9.64 -7.33 3.11
CA LEU A 75 -9.47 -6.01 3.72
C LEU A 75 -8.75 -5.06 2.76
N ASN A 76 -9.38 -3.92 2.45
CA ASN A 76 -8.79 -2.90 1.61
C ASN A 76 -7.47 -2.36 2.19
N GLY A 77 -6.44 -2.26 1.34
CA GLY A 77 -5.08 -1.86 1.74
C GLY A 77 -4.18 -3.01 2.23
N SER A 78 -4.71 -4.24 2.30
CA SER A 78 -3.90 -5.45 2.47
C SER A 78 -3.24 -5.85 1.15
N VAL A 79 -2.24 -6.72 1.22
CA VAL A 79 -1.69 -7.40 0.03
C VAL A 79 -2.44 -8.70 -0.18
N ALA A 80 -2.94 -8.95 -1.40
CA ALA A 80 -3.60 -10.20 -1.74
C ALA A 80 -2.63 -11.39 -1.65
N LEU A 81 -3.12 -12.53 -1.19
CA LEU A 81 -2.38 -13.78 -1.28
C LEU A 81 -2.14 -14.13 -2.77
N PRO A 82 -0.94 -14.61 -3.13
CA PRO A 82 -0.68 -15.14 -4.47
C PRO A 82 -1.56 -16.37 -4.76
N GLU A 83 -1.80 -16.65 -6.04
CA GLU A 83 -2.68 -17.75 -6.49
C GLU A 83 -2.25 -19.12 -5.92
N ASP A 84 -0.95 -19.36 -5.76
CA ASP A 84 -0.38 -20.62 -5.25
C ASP A 84 -0.55 -20.81 -3.72
N HIS A 85 -1.20 -19.87 -3.04
CA HIS A 85 -1.59 -19.98 -1.63
C HIS A 85 -3.02 -20.49 -1.44
N TYR A 86 -3.73 -20.76 -2.53
CA TYR A 86 -5.09 -21.30 -2.53
C TYR A 86 -5.10 -22.77 -2.95
N ALA A 87 -6.04 -23.56 -2.43
CA ALA A 87 -6.10 -25.01 -2.59
C ALA A 87 -6.09 -25.52 -4.05
N ASP A 88 -6.66 -24.75 -4.98
CA ASP A 88 -6.71 -25.09 -6.41
C ASP A 88 -5.71 -24.28 -7.25
N GLY A 89 -4.73 -23.64 -6.60
CA GLY A 89 -3.80 -22.72 -7.26
C GLY A 89 -4.49 -21.48 -7.82
N GLY A 90 -5.62 -21.09 -7.22
CA GLY A 90 -6.41 -19.95 -7.66
C GLY A 90 -7.28 -19.36 -6.56
N SER A 91 -7.37 -18.03 -6.46
CA SER A 91 -8.17 -17.31 -5.45
C SER A 91 -9.67 -17.60 -5.53
N ASN A 92 -10.13 -18.19 -6.63
CA ASN A 92 -11.51 -18.62 -6.82
C ASN A 92 -11.94 -19.74 -5.86
N SER A 93 -11.00 -20.56 -5.36
CA SER A 93 -11.33 -21.60 -4.37
C SER A 93 -11.79 -20.98 -3.06
N LYS A 94 -11.25 -19.79 -2.71
CA LYS A 94 -11.45 -19.10 -1.42
C LYS A 94 -11.07 -19.97 -0.22
N GLU A 95 -10.22 -20.95 -0.48
CA GLU A 95 -9.71 -21.90 0.50
C GLU A 95 -8.19 -21.87 0.44
N LEU A 96 -7.57 -21.74 1.61
CA LEU A 96 -6.11 -21.81 1.71
C LEU A 96 -5.61 -23.19 1.28
N GLU A 97 -4.45 -23.18 0.60
CA GLU A 97 -3.66 -24.39 0.38
C GLU A 97 -3.31 -25.03 1.74
N PRO A 98 -3.75 -26.27 2.02
CA PRO A 98 -3.60 -26.90 3.32
C PRO A 98 -2.15 -26.94 3.83
N THR A 99 -1.18 -27.06 2.91
CA THR A 99 0.25 -27.08 3.23
C THR A 99 0.87 -25.70 3.50
N ARG A 100 0.12 -24.62 3.26
CA ARG A 100 0.57 -23.21 3.41
C ARG A 100 -0.17 -22.44 4.50
N THR A 101 -0.78 -23.16 5.44
CA THR A 101 -1.51 -22.55 6.58
C THR A 101 -0.60 -21.99 7.67
N GLN A 102 0.66 -22.43 7.75
CA GLN A 102 1.64 -21.91 8.70
C GLN A 102 2.37 -20.68 8.14
N CYS A 103 1.67 -19.54 8.05
CA CYS A 103 2.13 -18.32 7.37
C CYS A 103 3.53 -17.87 7.83
N ILE A 104 3.78 -17.92 9.13
CA ILE A 104 5.01 -17.43 9.78
C ILE A 104 6.25 -18.26 9.49
N THR A 105 6.11 -19.45 8.91
CA THR A 105 7.27 -20.26 8.49
C THR A 105 8.05 -19.56 7.37
N CYS A 106 7.36 -18.80 6.52
CA CYS A 106 7.96 -18.07 5.40
C CYS A 106 7.88 -16.55 5.58
N HIS A 107 6.75 -16.04 6.09
CA HIS A 107 6.55 -14.62 6.35
C HIS A 107 7.00 -14.30 7.78
N VAL A 108 8.31 -14.10 7.98
CA VAL A 108 8.87 -13.76 9.29
C VAL A 108 8.66 -12.27 9.62
N GLN A 109 8.78 -11.93 10.90
CA GLN A 109 8.70 -10.54 11.36
C GLN A 109 9.85 -9.70 10.79
N GLY A 110 9.53 -8.56 10.18
CA GLY A 110 10.49 -7.55 9.74
C GLY A 110 10.76 -6.46 10.76
#